data_AF-A0A844F6R7-F1
#
_entry.id   AF-A0A844F6R7-F1
#
_cell.length_a   1.000
_cell.length_b   1.000
_cell.length_c   1.000
_cell.angle_alpha   90.00
_cell.angle_beta   90.00
_cell.angle_gamma   90.00
#
_symmetry.space_group_name_H-M   'P 1'
#
loop_
_entity.id
_entity.type
_entity.pdbx_description
1 polymer ?
#
loop_
_entity_poly.entity_id
_entity_poly.type
_entity_poly.pdbx_seq_one_letter_code
_entity_poly.pdbx_strand_id
1 'polypeptide(L)'
;MRLVLQNCLSNELIARQKYFYATFHLWLITNVHNDDYIQLVSIPTNCLDILFIVGHNMFVKKYLKYHKFEEEKIVAITCDGTVHFSSIKLPGKTLYIPFQNEQNYADLIKGNLYGFDFDLTESEILLYNTNKLDNLSHRLETSFLKL
;
A
#
# COMPACT_ATOMS: atom_id res chain seq x y z
N MET A 1 7.64 7.30 5.66
CA MET A 1 6.60 6.40 5.15
C MET A 1 5.26 6.92 5.58
N ARG A 2 4.31 6.98 4.64
CA ARG A 2 2.91 7.27 4.92
C ARG A 2 2.03 6.14 4.43
N LEU A 3 0.89 5.96 5.08
CA LEU A 3 -0.15 5.02 4.70
C LEU A 3 -1.49 5.75 4.68
N VAL A 4 -2.25 5.57 3.62
CA VAL A 4 -3.63 6.03 3.48
C VAL A 4 -4.50 4.79 3.40
N LEU A 5 -5.37 4.60 4.39
CA LEU A 5 -6.29 3.49 4.48
C LEU A 5 -7.71 4.02 4.26
N GLN A 6 -8.39 3.56 3.22
CA GLN A 6 -9.79 3.90 2.99
C GLN A 6 -10.65 3.53 4.21
N ASN A 7 -11.56 4.41 4.62
CA ASN A 7 -12.27 4.28 5.89
C ASN A 7 -13.18 3.03 5.98
N CYS A 8 -13.65 2.49 4.85
CA CYS A 8 -14.38 1.22 4.82
C CYS A 8 -13.53 0.00 5.23
N LEU A 9 -12.20 0.14 5.27
CA LEU A 9 -11.24 -0.85 5.74
C LEU A 9 -10.69 -0.52 7.13
N SER A 10 -11.33 0.40 7.87
CA SER A 10 -10.86 0.87 9.19
C SER A 10 -10.79 -0.24 10.24
N ASN A 11 -11.56 -1.31 10.08
CA ASN A 11 -11.47 -2.52 10.91
C ASN A 11 -10.08 -3.21 10.81
N GLU A 12 -9.32 -2.97 9.73
CA GLU A 12 -7.97 -3.51 9.55
C GLU A 12 -6.88 -2.65 10.20
N LEU A 13 -7.20 -1.47 10.73
CA LEU A 13 -6.21 -0.46 11.16
C LEU A 13 -5.09 -1.04 12.04
N ILE A 14 -5.46 -1.76 13.10
CA ILE A 14 -4.51 -2.36 14.05
C ILE A 14 -3.68 -3.45 13.37
N ALA A 15 -4.30 -4.27 12.53
CA ALA A 15 -3.63 -5.35 11.81
C ALA A 15 -2.62 -4.79 10.80
N ARG A 16 -2.98 -3.71 10.10
CA ARG A 16 -2.10 -2.96 9.18
C ARG A 16 -0.91 -2.37 9.94
N GLN A 17 -1.12 -1.73 11.09
CA GLN A 17 -0.01 -1.22 11.91
C GLN A 17 1.00 -2.32 12.30
N LYS A 18 0.50 -3.49 12.74
CA LYS A 18 1.34 -4.65 13.04
C LYS A 18 2.11 -5.14 11.81
N TYR A 19 1.44 -5.25 10.66
CA TYR A 19 2.04 -5.65 9.40
C TYR A 19 3.21 -4.72 9.02
N PHE A 20 2.96 -3.41 8.97
CA PHE A 20 4.01 -2.44 8.60
C PHE A 20 5.18 -2.41 9.59
N TYR A 21 4.91 -2.59 10.88
CA TYR A 21 5.97 -2.73 11.88
C TYR A 21 6.81 -4.00 11.64
N ALA A 22 6.19 -5.14 11.36
CA ALA A 22 6.91 -6.36 11.07
C ALA A 22 7.73 -6.29 9.76
N THR A 23 7.20 -5.60 8.74
CA THR A 23 7.82 -5.50 7.41
C THR A 23 8.95 -4.47 7.34
N PHE A 24 8.83 -3.35 8.06
CA PHE A 24 9.77 -2.22 7.97
C PHE A 24 10.41 -1.81 9.30
N HIS A 25 10.01 -2.40 10.42
CA HIS A 25 10.43 -1.98 11.77
C HIS A 25 10.10 -0.50 12.08
N LEU A 26 9.01 0.00 11.50
CA LEU A 26 8.51 1.35 11.71
C LEU A 26 7.12 1.33 12.35
N TRP A 27 6.97 2.08 13.44
CA TRP A 27 5.66 2.31 14.03
C TRP A 27 4.86 3.27 13.16
N LEU A 28 3.61 2.95 12.86
CA LEU A 28 2.67 3.84 12.20
C LEU A 28 1.67 4.40 13.21
N ILE A 29 1.54 5.71 13.29
CA ILE A 29 0.53 6.39 14.13
C ILE A 29 -0.47 7.15 13.26
N THR A 30 -1.72 7.22 13.71
CA THR A 30 -2.76 8.00 13.05
C THR A 30 -2.41 9.48 13.12
N ASN A 31 -2.37 10.13 11.94
CA ASN A 31 -2.10 11.56 11.79
C ASN A 31 -3.37 12.34 11.40
N VAL A 32 -4.17 11.78 10.49
CA VAL A 32 -5.44 12.36 10.04
C VAL A 32 -6.48 11.26 9.98
N HIS A 33 -7.70 11.58 10.39
CA HIS A 33 -8.87 10.73 10.22
C HIS A 33 -10.03 11.61 9.77
N ASN A 34 -10.60 11.29 8.61
CA ASN A 34 -11.83 11.89 8.09
C ASN A 34 -12.78 10.78 7.59
N ASP A 35 -13.94 11.17 7.07
CA ASP A 35 -14.97 10.23 6.63
C ASP A 35 -14.53 9.31 5.48
N ASP A 36 -13.56 9.76 4.66
CA ASP A 36 -13.08 9.04 3.48
C ASP A 36 -11.91 8.09 3.81
N TYR A 37 -10.96 8.51 4.66
CA TYR A 37 -9.75 7.76 4.94
C TYR A 37 -9.09 8.07 6.30
N ILE A 38 -8.25 7.13 6.71
CA ILE A 38 -7.32 7.24 7.83
C ILE A 38 -5.90 7.36 7.26
N GLN A 39 -5.21 8.45 7.56
CA GLN A 39 -3.80 8.61 7.25
C GLN A 39 -2.94 8.25 8.46
N LEU A 40 -1.95 7.41 8.22
CA LEU A 40 -0.90 7.09 9.17
C LEU A 40 0.46 7.60 8.69
N VAL A 41 1.32 7.95 9.66
CA VAL A 41 2.70 8.38 9.43
C VAL A 41 3.65 7.54 10.28
N SER A 42 4.84 7.27 9.75
CA SER A 42 5.86 6.50 10.49
C SER A 42 6.50 7.30 11.62
N ILE A 43 7.02 6.60 12.63
CA ILE A 43 7.98 7.10 13.60
C ILE A 43 9.31 6.37 13.39
N PRO A 44 10.42 7.06 13.07
CA PRO A 44 10.48 8.49 12.74
C PRO A 44 9.73 8.83 11.44
N THR A 45 9.26 10.08 11.33
CA THR A 45 8.56 10.56 10.14
C THR A 45 9.52 10.62 8.94
N ASN A 46 9.01 10.38 7.73
CA ASN A 46 9.73 10.52 6.46
C ASN A 46 11.04 9.71 6.30
N CYS A 47 11.28 8.71 7.16
CA CYS A 47 12.51 7.89 7.09
C CYS A 47 12.59 6.94 5.89
N LEU A 48 11.44 6.59 5.32
CA LEU A 48 11.32 5.91 4.04
C LEU A 48 10.47 6.75 3.10
N ASP A 49 11.01 7.04 1.93
CA ASP A 49 10.37 7.78 0.86
C ASP A 49 9.36 6.91 0.10
N ILE A 50 8.25 6.60 0.77
CA ILE A 50 7.18 5.76 0.24
C ILE A 50 5.82 6.09 0.83
N LEU A 51 4.82 6.15 -0.06
CA LEU A 51 3.40 6.28 0.26
C LEU A 51 2.65 5.00 -0.10
N PHE A 52 2.02 4.37 0.89
CA PHE A 52 1.05 3.30 0.67
C PHE A 52 -0.36 3.86 0.60
N ILE A 53 -1.16 3.40 -0.35
CA ILE A 53 -2.59 3.75 -0.48
C ILE A 53 -3.37 2.44 -0.59
N VAL A 54 -4.25 2.16 0.38
CA VAL A 54 -5.02 0.92 0.49
C VAL A 54 -6.49 1.25 0.33
N GLY A 55 -7.15 0.63 -0.64
CA GLY A 55 -8.58 0.80 -0.85
C GLY A 55 -9.07 0.34 -2.21
N HIS A 56 -10.35 0.56 -2.47
CA HIS A 56 -10.96 0.27 -3.76
C HIS A 56 -10.39 1.17 -4.87
N ASN A 57 -10.31 0.64 -6.08
CA ASN A 57 -9.61 1.26 -7.20
C ASN A 57 -10.08 2.68 -7.53
N MET A 58 -11.39 2.95 -7.45
CA MET A 58 -11.94 4.28 -7.66
C MET A 58 -11.56 5.28 -6.56
N PHE A 59 -11.44 4.83 -5.31
CA PHE A 59 -10.92 5.66 -4.23
C PHE A 59 -9.46 6.00 -4.47
N VAL A 60 -8.63 5.00 -4.78
CA VAL A 60 -7.20 5.19 -5.05
C VAL A 60 -6.98 6.13 -6.24
N LYS A 61 -7.72 5.93 -7.35
CA LYS A 61 -7.68 6.83 -8.51
C LYS A 61 -7.97 8.28 -8.14
N LYS A 62 -9.02 8.52 -7.35
CA LYS A 62 -9.38 9.87 -6.88
C LYS A 62 -8.27 10.42 -5.98
N TYR A 63 -7.75 9.61 -5.06
CA TYR A 63 -6.68 10.02 -4.15
C TYR A 63 -5.46 10.51 -4.93
N LEU A 64 -4.96 9.69 -5.87
CA LEU A 64 -3.81 10.00 -6.73
C LEU A 64 -4.00 11.27 -7.57
N LYS A 65 -5.23 11.56 -8.01
CA LYS A 65 -5.53 12.72 -8.87
C LYS A 65 -5.66 14.04 -8.10
N TYR A 66 -6.21 14.00 -6.89
CA TYR A 66 -6.64 15.20 -6.17
C TYR A 66 -5.77 15.56 -4.97
N HIS A 67 -4.89 14.66 -4.51
CA HIS A 67 -3.98 14.92 -3.40
C HIS A 67 -2.56 15.17 -3.90
N LYS A 68 -1.85 16.05 -3.19
CA LYS A 68 -0.41 16.23 -3.36
C LYS A 68 0.33 15.35 -2.34
N PHE A 69 1.42 14.76 -2.78
CA PHE A 69 2.28 13.95 -1.93
C PHE A 69 3.74 14.11 -2.36
N GLU A 70 4.62 14.05 -1.38
CA GLU A 70 6.05 14.33 -1.56
C GLU A 70 6.81 13.07 -1.98
N GLU A 71 6.33 11.89 -1.59
CA GLU A 71 7.04 10.63 -1.79
C GLU A 71 7.21 10.27 -3.26
N GLU A 72 8.41 9.83 -3.67
CA GLU A 72 8.66 9.42 -5.05
C GLU A 72 8.05 8.05 -5.36
N LYS A 73 8.03 7.14 -4.39
CA LYS A 73 7.51 5.78 -4.54
C LYS A 73 6.11 5.68 -3.96
N ILE A 74 5.19 5.13 -4.74
CA ILE A 74 3.79 4.97 -4.36
C ILE A 74 3.42 3.50 -4.53
N VAL A 75 2.85 2.89 -3.50
CA VAL A 75 2.32 1.53 -3.55
C VAL A 75 0.82 1.61 -3.33
N ALA A 76 0.07 1.41 -4.41
CA ALA A 76 -1.39 1.39 -4.40
C ALA A 76 -1.89 -0.05 -4.26
N ILE A 77 -2.24 -0.46 -3.04
CA ILE A 77 -2.80 -1.78 -2.75
C ILE A 77 -4.28 -1.75 -3.14
N THR A 78 -4.53 -2.12 -4.39
CA THR A 78 -5.83 -2.07 -5.03
C THR A 78 -5.86 -2.96 -6.27
N CYS A 79 -7.06 -3.26 -6.76
CA CYS A 79 -7.24 -3.87 -8.06
C CYS A 79 -7.02 -2.83 -9.16
N ASP A 80 -6.43 -3.20 -10.29
CA ASP A 80 -6.42 -2.31 -11.45
C ASP A 80 -7.84 -2.16 -12.04
N GLY A 81 -8.50 -3.30 -12.25
CA GLY A 81 -9.88 -3.39 -12.74
C GLY A 81 -10.09 -2.54 -13.99
N THR A 82 -11.04 -1.60 -13.91
CA THR A 82 -11.38 -0.68 -15.01
C THR A 82 -10.65 0.66 -14.92
N VAL A 83 -9.77 0.86 -13.94
CA VAL A 83 -9.09 2.15 -13.73
C VAL A 83 -7.90 2.34 -14.66
N HIS A 84 -7.20 1.24 -15.00
CA HIS A 84 -6.00 1.23 -15.82
C HIS A 84 -4.94 2.21 -15.27
N PHE A 85 -4.39 1.90 -14.09
CA PHE A 85 -3.44 2.75 -13.37
C PHE A 85 -2.20 3.10 -14.20
N SER A 86 -1.80 2.27 -15.16
CA SER A 86 -0.72 2.55 -16.11
C SER A 86 -0.96 3.80 -16.98
N SER A 87 -2.22 4.21 -17.13
CA SER A 87 -2.59 5.43 -17.85
C SER A 87 -2.52 6.71 -17.01
N ILE A 88 -2.37 6.59 -15.69
CA ILE A 88 -2.34 7.74 -14.78
C ILE A 88 -0.94 8.37 -14.81
N LYS A 89 -0.86 9.64 -15.20
CA LYS A 89 0.40 10.38 -15.23
C LYS A 89 0.73 10.90 -13.83
N LEU A 90 1.85 10.42 -13.27
CA LEU A 90 2.42 10.88 -12.01
C LEU A 90 3.88 11.32 -12.24
N PRO A 91 4.13 12.55 -12.73
CA PRO A 91 5.47 13.00 -13.09
C PRO A 91 6.46 12.91 -11.93
N GLY A 92 7.62 12.29 -12.17
CA GLY A 92 8.66 12.12 -11.15
C GLY A 92 8.31 11.12 -10.05
N LYS A 93 7.26 10.30 -10.23
CA LYS A 93 6.82 9.27 -9.29
C LYS A 93 6.89 7.89 -9.93
N THR A 94 7.12 6.87 -9.11
CA THR A 94 7.01 5.47 -9.49
C THR A 94 5.80 4.87 -8.80
N LEU A 95 4.89 4.27 -9.58
CA LEU A 95 3.70 3.62 -9.06
C LEU A 95 3.89 2.10 -9.08
N TYR A 96 3.57 1.47 -7.96
CA TYR A 96 3.52 0.03 -7.80
C TYR A 96 2.09 -0.39 -7.45
N ILE A 97 1.62 -1.47 -8.03
CA ILE A 97 0.34 -2.12 -7.67
C ILE A 97 0.58 -3.61 -7.39
N PRO A 98 -0.29 -4.28 -6.61
CA PRO A 98 -0.22 -5.72 -6.45
C PRO A 98 -0.22 -6.45 -7.79
N PHE A 99 0.31 -7.67 -7.83
CA PHE A 99 0.08 -8.56 -8.95
C PHE A 99 -1.43 -8.75 -9.16
N GLN A 100 -1.82 -8.76 -10.43
CA GLN A 100 -3.20 -8.84 -10.85
C GLN A 100 -3.44 -10.18 -11.55
N ASN A 101 -4.61 -10.77 -11.36
CA ASN A 101 -5.05 -11.93 -12.13
C ASN A 101 -5.47 -11.53 -13.56
N GLU A 102 -5.90 -12.51 -14.36
CA GLU A 102 -6.30 -12.31 -15.75
C GLU A 102 -7.46 -11.32 -15.94
N GLN A 103 -8.24 -11.05 -14.88
CA GLN A 103 -9.35 -10.10 -14.87
C GLN A 103 -8.95 -8.72 -14.28
N ASN A 104 -7.65 -8.46 -14.09
CA ASN A 104 -7.12 -7.25 -13.48
C ASN A 104 -7.56 -7.03 -12.02
N TYR A 105 -7.75 -8.11 -11.25
CA TYR A 105 -8.01 -8.02 -9.83
C TYR A 105 -6.81 -8.47 -9.00
N ALA A 106 -6.60 -7.79 -7.87
CA ALA A 106 -5.68 -8.23 -6.84
C ALA A 106 -6.42 -9.21 -5.93
N ASP A 107 -6.17 -10.51 -6.08
CA ASP A 107 -6.81 -11.53 -5.27
C ASP A 107 -6.37 -11.42 -3.80
N LEU A 108 -7.34 -11.54 -2.91
CA LEU A 108 -7.10 -11.56 -1.47
C LEU A 108 -6.90 -12.99 -0.98
N ILE A 109 -5.82 -13.19 -0.25
CA ILE A 109 -5.48 -14.42 0.43
C ILE A 109 -5.98 -14.31 1.86
N LYS A 110 -6.62 -15.38 2.35
CA LYS A 110 -7.12 -15.49 3.72
C LYS A 110 -5.96 -15.35 4.72
N GLY A 111 -5.84 -14.18 5.35
CA GLY A 111 -4.66 -13.85 6.13
C GLY A 111 -4.49 -14.72 7.37
N ASN A 112 -5.59 -15.20 7.95
CA ASN A 112 -5.58 -16.07 9.11
C ASN A 112 -4.85 -17.41 8.86
N LEU A 113 -4.80 -17.88 7.61
CA LEU A 113 -4.04 -19.08 7.24
C LEU A 113 -2.52 -18.86 7.29
N TYR A 114 -2.09 -17.59 7.30
CA TYR A 114 -0.69 -17.16 7.27
C TYR A 114 -0.31 -16.33 8.51
N GLY A 115 -1.16 -16.29 9.54
CA GLY A 115 -0.89 -15.58 10.79
C GLY A 115 -1.17 -14.07 10.77
N PHE A 116 -1.97 -13.58 9.81
CA PHE A 116 -2.40 -12.18 9.75
C PHE A 116 -3.85 -12.00 10.22
N ASP A 117 -4.12 -10.86 10.85
CA ASP A 117 -5.45 -10.48 11.38
C ASP A 117 -6.35 -9.80 10.32
N PHE A 118 -5.99 -9.88 9.04
CA PHE A 118 -6.71 -9.28 7.89
C PHE A 118 -6.34 -10.02 6.60
N ASP A 119 -7.16 -9.93 5.56
CA ASP A 119 -6.86 -10.53 4.26
C ASP A 119 -5.97 -9.60 3.44
N LEU A 120 -4.99 -10.19 2.75
CA LEU A 120 -3.92 -9.46 2.07
C LEU A 120 -3.66 -10.03 0.68
N THR A 121 -3.08 -9.21 -0.18
CA THR A 121 -2.69 -9.63 -1.54
C THR A 121 -1.42 -10.49 -1.51
N GLU A 122 -1.20 -11.27 -2.57
CA GLU A 122 0.05 -12.01 -2.77
C GLU A 122 1.28 -11.09 -2.66
N SER A 123 1.20 -9.90 -3.26
CA SER A 123 2.28 -8.89 -3.21
C SER A 123 2.63 -8.44 -1.81
N GLU A 124 1.65 -8.35 -0.91
CA GLU A 124 1.91 -8.03 0.50
C GLU A 124 2.59 -9.20 1.22
N ILE A 125 2.19 -10.44 0.94
CA ILE A 125 2.87 -11.63 1.49
C ILE A 125 4.33 -11.68 1.00
N LEU A 126 4.56 -11.42 -0.28
CA LEU A 126 5.90 -11.39 -0.84
C LEU A 126 6.75 -10.29 -0.19
N LEU A 127 6.20 -9.07 -0.07
CA LEU A 127 6.89 -7.95 0.56
C LEU A 127 7.25 -8.25 2.02
N TYR A 128 6.34 -8.86 2.77
CA TYR A 128 6.57 -9.28 4.15
C TYR A 128 7.76 -10.25 4.27
N ASN A 129 7.89 -11.17 3.29
CA ASN A 129 8.91 -12.22 3.28
C ASN A 129 10.23 -11.83 2.60
N THR A 130 10.33 -10.63 2.00
CA THR A 130 11.61 -10.14 1.46
C THR A 130 12.69 -10.03 2.54
N ASN A 131 13.96 -10.17 2.14
CA ASN A 131 15.07 -9.92 3.05
C ASN A 131 15.03 -8.44 3.49
N LYS A 132 14.88 -8.21 4.80
CA LYS A 132 14.72 -6.85 5.37
C LYS A 132 15.99 -6.01 5.26
N LEU A 133 17.14 -6.64 4.99
CA LEU A 133 18.40 -5.97 4.73
C LEU A 133 18.51 -5.44 3.28
N ASP A 134 17.65 -5.91 2.38
CA ASP A 134 17.65 -5.43 1.01
C ASP A 134 17.08 -4.00 0.94
N ASN A 135 17.56 -3.24 -0.05
CA ASN A 135 17.06 -1.89 -0.27
C ASN A 135 15.58 -1.91 -0.66
N LEU A 136 14.86 -0.85 -0.30
CA LEU A 136 13.41 -0.74 -0.49
C LEU A 136 12.99 -0.95 -1.96
N SER A 137 13.71 -0.35 -2.92
CA SER A 137 13.36 -0.46 -4.34
C SER A 137 13.39 -1.91 -4.82
N HIS A 138 14.43 -2.66 -4.45
CA HIS A 138 14.54 -4.08 -4.81
C HIS A 138 13.38 -4.88 -4.23
N ARG A 139 13.09 -4.69 -2.93
CA ARG A 139 11.96 -5.36 -2.26
C ARG A 139 10.63 -5.09 -2.95
N LEU A 140 10.37 -3.85 -3.36
CA LEU A 140 9.16 -3.49 -4.10
C LEU A 140 9.11 -4.12 -5.49
N GLU A 141 10.21 -4.07 -6.25
CA GLU A 141 10.29 -4.61 -7.61
C GLU A 141 10.16 -6.14 -7.65
N THR A 142 10.51 -6.83 -6.57
CA THR A 142 10.30 -8.29 -6.44
C THR A 142 8.90 -8.67 -5.96
N SER A 143 8.14 -7.73 -5.39
CA SER A 143 6.87 -8.04 -4.72
C SER A 143 5.66 -7.41 -5.41
N PHE A 144 5.84 -6.39 -6.22
CA PHE A 144 4.77 -5.63 -6.87
C PHE A 144 5.05 -5.44 -8.36
N LEU A 145 3.98 -5.19 -9.12
CA LEU A 145 4.08 -4.72 -10.50
C LEU A 145 4.39 -3.22 -10.50
N LYS A 146 5.51 -2.85 -11.13
CA LYS A 146 5.89 -1.46 -11.40
C LYS A 146 5.21 -0.97 -12.68
N LEU A 147 4.52 0.17 -12.61
CA LEU A 147 3.80 0.82 -13.71
C LEU A 147 4.55 2.04 -14.27
#